data_AF-A0A0Q3WXM3-F1
#
_entry.id   AF-A0A0Q3WXM3-F1
#
_cell.length_a   1.000
_cell.length_b   1.000
_cell.length_c   1.000
_cell.angle_alpha   90.00
_cell.angle_beta   90.00
_cell.angle_gamma   90.00
#
_symmetry.space_group_name_H-M   'P 1'
#
loop_
_entity.id
_entity.type
_entity.pdbx_description
1 polymer ?
#
loop_
_entity_poly.entity_id
_entity_poly.type
_entity_poly.pdbx_seq_one_letter_code
_entity_poly.pdbx_strand_id
1 'polypeptide(L)'
;MNDSMKELEKRIKNSWETIDLSEAAQQAILYNIKMHQNTGLNKFRKVKLYSVLYGLGLAAVMFVTFILINPLLHKHQNVQPNPTVQKDPVVNEAHPPKVKEALKPEYYFPQRFTDKDTVFINDNMGWKIVHGEAGGMHKEAATIFQTKDGGKTWENIFNIDGQKNSNLLSGYKMGITFINNKQGWISIVLDPDPKSPYLIKTTDGGKTWSIQYLPIPNQFDQELRQITRPVFFSSTDGMVPIVSEIGGTGKLLYMEITHDAGKTWIPIVEQSSGNISWDFSDPHNGKVTYKNKKWETPDLGETWQSK
;
A
#
# COMPACT_ATOMS: atom_id res chain seq x y z
N MET A 1 10.21 17.64 37.42
CA MET A 1 10.74 18.23 36.17
C MET A 1 12.16 18.69 36.47
N ASN A 2 13.17 17.96 36.00
CA ASN A 2 14.58 18.20 36.36
C ASN A 2 15.15 19.46 35.69
N ASP A 3 16.14 20.09 36.32
CA ASP A 3 16.69 21.40 35.92
C ASP A 3 17.28 21.43 34.51
N SER A 4 17.81 20.31 34.02
CA SER A 4 18.27 20.16 32.63
C SER A 4 17.17 20.39 31.58
N MET A 5 15.91 20.14 31.94
CA MET A 5 14.76 20.32 31.03
C MET A 5 14.21 21.75 31.05
N LYS A 6 14.28 22.44 32.19
CA LYS A 6 13.98 23.88 32.24
C LYS A 6 14.97 24.68 31.41
N GLU A 7 16.23 24.28 31.44
CA GLU A 7 17.30 24.86 30.62
C GLU A 7 17.06 24.61 29.13
N LEU A 8 16.58 23.41 28.75
CA LEU A 8 16.21 23.07 27.38
C LEU A 8 15.00 23.87 26.88
N GLU A 9 13.92 23.96 27.68
CA GLU A 9 12.73 24.75 27.34
C GLU A 9 13.06 26.24 27.17
N LYS A 10 13.96 26.78 28.01
CA LYS A 10 14.43 28.16 27.92
C LYS A 10 15.23 28.42 26.64
N ARG A 11 16.14 27.50 26.27
CA ARG A 11 16.94 27.59 25.04
C ARG A 11 16.09 27.49 23.78
N ILE A 12 15.06 26.66 23.80
CA ILE A 12 14.12 26.50 22.69
C ILE A 12 13.26 27.76 22.54
N LYS A 13 12.67 28.29 23.62
CA LYS A 13 11.90 29.54 23.55
C LYS A 13 12.72 30.72 23.02
N ASN A 14 13.98 30.83 23.44
CA ASN A 14 14.88 31.89 22.96
C ASN A 14 15.27 31.72 21.47
N SER A 15 15.18 30.53 20.88
CA SER A 15 15.48 30.33 19.46
C SER A 15 14.31 30.72 18.54
N TRP A 16 13.11 30.92 19.09
CA TRP A 16 11.90 31.23 18.33
C TRP A 16 11.82 32.69 17.92
N GLU A 17 12.51 33.58 18.63
CA GLU A 17 12.66 35.00 18.21
C GLU A 17 13.53 35.15 16.95
N THR A 18 14.23 34.09 16.52
CA THR A 18 15.11 34.09 15.34
C THR A 18 14.57 33.31 14.14
N ILE A 19 13.44 32.61 14.29
CA ILE A 19 12.84 31.76 13.26
C ILE A 19 11.33 32.01 13.26
N ASP A 20 10.81 32.52 12.16
CA ASP A 20 9.38 32.87 12.03
C ASP A 20 8.52 31.60 11.86
N LEU A 21 8.25 30.93 12.98
CA LEU A 21 7.37 29.77 13.07
C LEU A 21 5.94 30.22 13.40
N SER A 22 4.95 29.64 12.71
CA SER A 22 3.55 29.91 13.02
C SER A 22 3.21 29.49 14.46
N GLU A 23 2.32 30.25 15.09
CA GLU A 23 1.90 30.05 16.48
C GLU A 23 1.34 28.63 16.72
N ALA A 24 0.74 28.02 15.69
CA ALA A 24 0.26 26.63 15.74
C ALA A 24 1.39 25.59 15.85
N ALA A 25 2.50 25.80 15.13
CA ALA A 25 3.67 24.91 15.20
C ALA A 25 4.34 25.02 16.57
N GLN A 26 4.41 26.24 17.10
CA GLN A 26 4.91 26.54 18.44
C GLN A 26 4.10 25.82 19.53
N GLN A 27 2.77 25.88 19.47
CA GLN A 27 1.92 25.20 20.45
C GLN A 27 1.96 23.68 20.37
N ALA A 28 2.07 23.10 19.15
CA ALA A 28 2.20 21.65 18.97
C ALA A 28 3.48 21.09 19.60
N ILE A 29 4.59 21.83 19.52
CA ILE A 29 5.87 21.43 20.10
C ILE A 29 5.81 21.46 21.63
N LEU A 30 5.25 22.53 22.22
CA LEU A 30 5.10 22.65 23.67
C LEU A 30 4.15 21.60 24.27
N TYR A 31 3.08 21.27 23.54
CA TYR A 31 2.15 20.20 23.93
C TYR A 31 2.85 18.84 24.02
N ASN A 32 3.70 18.51 23.04
CA ASN A 32 4.45 17.25 23.03
C ASN A 32 5.46 17.13 24.17
N ILE A 33 6.15 18.22 24.52
CA ILE A 33 7.08 18.25 25.66
C ILE A 33 6.33 17.98 26.98
N LYS A 34 5.13 18.55 27.12
CA LYS A 34 4.28 18.38 28.32
C LYS A 34 3.69 16.98 28.42
N MET A 35 3.31 16.36 27.31
CA MET A 35 2.82 14.97 27.25
C MET A 35 3.89 13.93 27.64
N HIS A 36 5.16 14.22 27.34
CA HIS A 36 6.28 13.38 27.76
C HIS A 36 6.50 13.35 29.29
N GLN A 37 5.93 14.29 30.06
CA GLN A 37 6.04 14.31 31.52
C GLN A 37 5.03 13.40 32.24
N ASN A 38 3.92 13.01 31.59
CA ASN A 38 2.76 12.43 32.30
C ASN A 38 2.47 10.96 31.99
N THR A 39 3.34 10.23 31.30
CA THR A 39 3.06 8.82 30.96
C THR A 39 4.21 7.88 31.32
N GLY A 40 4.08 7.21 32.47
CA GLY A 40 4.79 5.96 32.76
C GLY A 40 4.27 4.81 31.89
N LEU A 41 4.50 4.86 30.57
CA LEU A 41 4.00 3.87 29.62
C LEU A 41 5.11 2.97 29.04
N ASN A 42 4.78 1.68 28.99
CA ASN A 42 5.66 0.57 28.65
C ASN A 42 6.14 0.57 27.18
N LYS A 43 7.32 -0.03 26.97
CA LYS A 43 8.19 0.01 25.78
C LYS A 43 7.50 -0.22 24.41
N PHE A 44 6.39 -0.98 24.37
CA PHE A 44 5.65 -1.30 23.14
C PHE A 44 4.74 -0.18 22.62
N ARG A 45 4.29 0.77 23.47
CA ARG A 45 3.49 1.91 23.01
C ARG A 45 4.33 3.09 22.50
N LYS A 46 5.66 3.06 22.70
CA LYS A 46 6.57 4.09 22.16
C LYS A 46 6.59 4.05 20.62
N VAL A 47 6.65 2.87 20.00
CA VAL A 47 6.82 2.75 18.53
C VAL A 47 5.65 3.33 17.72
N LYS A 48 4.40 3.18 18.20
CA LYS A 48 3.21 3.69 17.51
C LYS A 48 3.04 5.21 17.55
N LEU A 49 3.67 5.91 18.50
CA LEU A 49 3.62 7.38 18.55
C LEU A 49 4.71 8.01 17.67
N TYR A 50 5.86 7.33 17.53
CA TYR A 50 6.96 7.77 16.66
C TYR A 50 6.59 7.69 15.17
N SER A 51 5.73 6.75 14.75
CA SER A 51 5.33 6.62 13.34
C SER A 51 4.34 7.70 12.88
N VAL A 52 3.45 8.17 13.76
CA VAL A 52 2.54 9.29 13.45
C VAL A 52 3.29 10.64 13.40
N LEU A 53 4.42 10.75 14.12
CA LEU A 53 5.27 11.94 14.14
C LEU A 53 6.37 11.94 13.05
N TYR A 54 6.70 10.78 12.46
CA TYR A 54 7.69 10.65 11.38
C TYR A 54 7.24 11.36 10.08
N GLY A 55 5.93 11.54 9.88
CA GLY A 55 5.36 12.21 8.71
C GLY A 55 5.32 13.74 8.77
N LEU A 56 5.46 14.36 9.94
CA LEU A 56 5.29 15.83 10.10
C LEU A 56 6.56 16.58 10.51
N GLY A 57 7.70 15.90 10.70
CA GLY A 57 8.96 16.52 11.20
C GLY A 57 10.14 16.57 10.22
N LEU A 58 10.10 15.84 9.09
CA LEU A 58 11.28 15.67 8.23
C LEU A 58 11.67 16.91 7.42
N ALA A 59 10.74 17.84 7.17
CA ALA A 59 11.07 19.10 6.50
C ALA A 59 11.86 20.08 7.41
N ALA A 60 11.65 20.04 8.73
CA ALA A 60 12.31 20.95 9.66
C ALA A 60 13.70 20.45 10.11
N VAL A 61 13.89 19.14 10.27
CA VAL A 61 15.16 18.55 10.76
C VAL A 61 16.24 18.53 9.68
N MET A 62 15.86 18.35 8.40
CA MET A 62 16.80 18.38 7.26
C MET A 62 17.33 19.79 6.98
N PHE A 63 16.56 20.85 7.29
CA PHE A 63 17.00 22.24 7.09
C PHE A 63 17.97 22.72 8.19
N VAL A 64 17.78 22.26 9.43
CA VAL A 64 18.64 22.62 10.58
C VAL A 64 20.00 21.89 10.53
N THR A 65 20.04 20.67 9.99
CA THR A 65 21.31 19.94 9.80
C THR A 65 22.18 20.53 8.68
N PHE A 66 21.58 21.12 7.65
CA PHE A 66 22.31 21.78 6.56
C PHE A 66 22.96 23.12 6.97
N ILE A 67 22.34 23.86 7.91
CA ILE A 67 22.86 25.14 8.41
C ILE A 67 23.97 24.94 9.47
N LEU A 68 23.93 23.85 10.24
CA LEU A 68 24.88 23.63 11.35
C LEU A 68 26.20 22.95 10.94
N ILE A 69 26.24 22.18 9.85
CA ILE A 69 27.42 21.38 9.47
C ILE A 69 28.36 22.13 8.50
N ASN A 70 27.82 23.07 7.70
CA ASN A 70 28.60 23.74 6.65
C ASN A 70 29.75 24.68 7.14
N PRO A 71 29.74 25.24 8.37
CA PRO A 71 30.88 26.03 8.85
C PRO A 71 32.08 25.20 9.36
N LEU A 72 31.95 23.88 9.53
CA LEU A 72 32.99 23.01 10.10
C LEU A 72 33.97 22.41 9.08
N LEU A 73 33.74 22.60 7.78
CA LEU A 73 34.61 22.10 6.70
C LEU A 73 35.71 23.08 6.26
N HIS A 74 35.78 24.29 6.83
CA HIS A 74 36.71 25.35 6.41
C HIS A 74 37.77 25.79 7.45
N LYS A 75 38.21 24.91 8.35
CA LYS A 75 39.40 25.17 9.16
C LYS A 75 40.22 23.91 9.37
N HIS A 76 41.15 23.63 8.47
CA HIS A 76 42.48 23.07 8.77
C HIS A 76 43.34 23.13 7.50
N GLN A 77 44.03 24.26 7.29
CA GLN A 77 45.23 24.34 6.44
C GLN A 77 46.29 25.11 7.21
N ASN A 78 47.44 24.47 7.47
CA ASN A 78 48.76 25.12 7.55
C ASN A 78 49.85 24.08 7.85
N VAL A 79 50.64 23.67 6.83
CA VAL A 79 52.04 23.27 6.95
C VAL A 79 52.80 23.75 5.69
N GLN A 80 54.02 24.29 5.91
CA GLN A 80 54.93 24.98 4.98
C GLN A 80 55.67 24.07 3.94
N PRO A 81 56.44 24.63 2.96
CA PRO A 81 56.63 24.01 1.63
C PRO A 81 58.00 23.33 1.33
N ASN A 82 57.93 22.37 0.37
CA ASN A 82 58.92 21.90 -0.65
C ASN A 82 60.14 21.03 -0.23
N PRO A 83 60.73 20.17 -1.11
CA PRO A 83 60.79 20.29 -2.58
C PRO A 83 60.36 19.07 -3.45
N THR A 84 60.09 19.42 -4.71
CA THR A 84 59.87 18.68 -5.96
C THR A 84 60.40 17.24 -6.04
N VAL A 85 59.52 16.28 -6.36
CA VAL A 85 59.87 15.01 -7.00
C VAL A 85 58.82 14.66 -8.07
N GLN A 86 59.31 14.13 -9.19
CA GLN A 86 58.67 13.88 -10.48
C GLN A 86 57.37 13.06 -10.41
N LYS A 87 56.42 13.38 -11.29
CA LYS A 87 55.21 12.58 -11.55
C LYS A 87 55.53 11.47 -12.54
N ASP A 88 55.44 10.23 -12.09
CA ASP A 88 55.30 9.02 -12.94
C ASP A 88 53.83 8.58 -12.98
N PRO A 89 53.40 7.83 -14.03
CA PRO A 89 52.02 7.85 -14.51
C PRO A 89 51.05 7.01 -13.67
N VAL A 90 49.81 7.50 -13.60
CA VAL A 90 48.65 6.86 -12.98
C VAL A 90 48.47 5.43 -13.50
N VAL A 91 48.69 4.44 -12.65
CA VAL A 91 48.20 3.08 -12.89
C VAL A 91 46.71 3.09 -12.57
N ASN A 92 45.89 2.93 -13.60
CA ASN A 92 44.45 2.72 -13.48
C ASN A 92 44.20 1.40 -12.74
N GLU A 93 43.93 1.46 -11.44
CA GLU A 93 43.27 0.35 -10.75
C GLU A 93 41.82 0.28 -11.22
N ALA A 94 41.58 -0.64 -12.17
CA ALA A 94 40.25 -1.04 -12.56
C ALA A 94 39.46 -1.46 -11.31
N HIS A 95 38.44 -0.68 -10.97
CA HIS A 95 37.42 -1.17 -10.06
C HIS A 95 36.74 -2.37 -10.73
N PRO A 96 36.62 -3.53 -10.05
CA PRO A 96 35.83 -4.62 -10.56
C PRO A 96 34.38 -4.14 -10.71
N PRO A 97 33.65 -4.52 -11.77
CA PRO A 97 32.26 -4.11 -11.90
C PRO A 97 31.50 -4.71 -10.72
N LYS A 98 31.00 -3.86 -9.82
CA LYS A 98 29.95 -4.29 -8.90
C LYS A 98 28.77 -4.66 -9.78
N VAL A 99 28.62 -5.97 -9.94
CA VAL A 99 27.52 -6.70 -10.56
C VAL A 99 26.25 -5.90 -10.36
N LYS A 100 25.62 -5.48 -11.47
CA LYS A 100 24.23 -5.03 -11.44
C LYS A 100 23.47 -6.09 -10.65
N GLU A 101 23.02 -5.77 -9.44
CA GLU A 101 21.89 -6.47 -8.85
C GLU A 101 20.86 -6.50 -9.97
N ALA A 102 20.58 -7.70 -10.48
CA ALA A 102 19.63 -7.88 -11.56
C ALA A 102 18.37 -7.15 -11.12
N LEU A 103 17.99 -6.11 -11.87
CA LEU A 103 16.78 -5.35 -11.61
C LEU A 103 15.64 -6.37 -11.59
N LYS A 104 15.26 -6.82 -10.38
CA LYS A 104 14.01 -7.54 -10.19
C LYS A 104 12.95 -6.59 -10.73
N PRO A 105 11.97 -7.08 -11.49
CA PRO A 105 10.90 -6.20 -11.91
C PRO A 105 10.23 -5.64 -10.66
N GLU A 106 10.35 -4.33 -10.46
CA GLU A 106 9.65 -3.69 -9.35
C GLU A 106 8.18 -3.68 -9.72
N TYR A 107 7.37 -4.44 -8.98
CA TYR A 107 5.93 -4.42 -9.19
C TYR A 107 5.38 -3.03 -8.91
N TYR A 108 4.33 -2.66 -9.64
CA TYR A 108 3.56 -1.46 -9.36
C TYR A 108 2.32 -1.83 -8.59
N PHE A 109 1.88 -0.92 -7.73
CA PHE A 109 0.58 -1.09 -7.12
C PHE A 109 -0.52 -1.06 -8.20
N PRO A 110 -1.45 -2.02 -8.19
CA PRO A 110 -2.56 -2.02 -9.12
C PRO A 110 -3.28 -0.67 -9.03
N GLN A 111 -3.44 -0.06 -10.20
CA GLN A 111 -4.20 1.16 -10.32
C GLN A 111 -5.67 0.79 -10.43
N ARG A 112 -6.51 1.62 -9.86
CA ARG A 112 -7.94 1.45 -10.01
C ARG A 112 -8.36 1.86 -11.42
N PHE A 113 -8.98 0.93 -12.15
CA PHE A 113 -9.52 1.18 -13.49
C PHE A 113 -11.05 1.20 -13.45
N THR A 114 -11.64 2.40 -13.39
CA THR A 114 -13.10 2.62 -13.32
C THR A 114 -13.88 2.11 -14.53
N ASP A 115 -13.19 1.90 -15.65
CA ASP A 115 -13.83 1.49 -16.91
C ASP A 115 -14.23 0.01 -16.92
N LYS A 116 -13.92 -0.73 -15.85
CA LYS A 116 -14.01 -2.21 -15.80
C LYS A 116 -14.66 -2.75 -14.51
N ASP A 117 -15.56 -1.97 -13.93
CA ASP A 117 -16.31 -2.28 -12.72
C ASP A 117 -17.61 -3.07 -12.97
N THR A 118 -17.70 -3.76 -14.11
CA THR A 118 -18.87 -4.55 -14.52
C THR A 118 -18.47 -6.00 -14.75
N VAL A 119 -19.24 -6.93 -14.18
CA VAL A 119 -19.04 -8.38 -14.30
C VAL A 119 -20.32 -9.05 -14.74
N PHE A 120 -20.23 -9.94 -15.74
CA PHE A 120 -21.32 -10.81 -16.18
C PHE A 120 -20.95 -12.26 -15.89
N ILE A 121 -21.91 -13.01 -15.35
CA ILE A 121 -21.75 -14.47 -15.14
C ILE A 121 -22.38 -15.29 -16.28
N ASN A 122 -23.20 -14.65 -17.11
CA ASN A 122 -23.77 -15.15 -18.34
C ASN A 122 -24.34 -13.96 -19.16
N ASP A 123 -24.91 -14.24 -20.33
CA ASP A 123 -25.42 -13.23 -21.27
C ASP A 123 -26.53 -12.33 -20.70
N ASN A 124 -27.17 -12.72 -19.61
CA ASN A 124 -28.30 -11.99 -19.03
C ASN A 124 -27.97 -11.35 -17.67
N MET A 125 -27.19 -12.03 -16.82
CA MET A 125 -27.01 -11.65 -15.43
C MET A 125 -25.62 -11.06 -15.18
N GLY A 126 -25.61 -9.87 -14.60
CA GLY A 126 -24.38 -9.16 -14.25
C GLY A 126 -24.55 -8.16 -13.12
N TRP A 127 -23.42 -7.66 -12.63
CA TRP A 127 -23.33 -6.63 -11.59
C TRP A 127 -22.39 -5.53 -12.05
N LYS A 128 -22.65 -4.32 -11.59
CA LYS A 128 -21.77 -3.17 -11.78
C LYS A 128 -21.62 -2.42 -10.47
N ILE A 129 -20.40 -2.04 -10.12
CA ILE A 129 -20.17 -1.04 -9.08
C ILE A 129 -19.98 0.34 -9.73
N VAL A 130 -20.68 1.34 -9.22
CA VAL A 130 -20.55 2.74 -9.64
C VAL A 130 -20.03 3.50 -8.44
N HIS A 131 -18.87 4.11 -8.60
CA HIS A 131 -18.23 4.83 -7.52
C HIS A 131 -18.81 6.24 -7.40
N GLY A 132 -19.06 6.65 -6.17
CA GLY A 132 -19.55 7.98 -5.81
C GLY A 132 -18.45 8.86 -5.25
N GLU A 133 -18.83 10.00 -4.71
CA GLU A 133 -17.90 10.97 -4.13
C GLU A 133 -17.09 10.38 -2.98
N ALA A 134 -15.82 10.80 -2.89
CA ALA A 134 -14.96 10.49 -1.76
C ALA A 134 -15.49 11.21 -0.51
N GLY A 135 -15.95 10.45 0.48
CA GLY A 135 -16.46 10.95 1.75
C GLY A 135 -15.33 11.25 2.74
N GLY A 136 -14.44 12.21 2.46
CA GLY A 136 -13.32 12.53 3.36
C GLY A 136 -12.36 11.35 3.63
N MET A 137 -11.68 11.35 4.78
CA MET A 137 -10.59 10.40 5.16
C MET A 137 -10.92 8.93 4.86
N HIS A 138 -10.45 8.43 3.71
CA HIS A 138 -10.51 7.02 3.30
C HIS A 138 -11.92 6.40 3.21
N LYS A 139 -12.96 7.22 2.98
CA LYS A 139 -14.29 6.71 2.68
C LYS A 139 -14.65 6.97 1.23
N GLU A 140 -15.22 5.96 0.62
CA GLU A 140 -15.67 6.04 -0.76
C GLU A 140 -17.12 5.58 -0.83
N ALA A 141 -18.01 6.47 -1.28
CA ALA A 141 -19.36 6.08 -1.62
C ALA A 141 -19.36 5.21 -2.88
N ALA A 142 -20.30 4.27 -2.98
CA ALA A 142 -20.50 3.51 -4.20
C ALA A 142 -21.93 2.96 -4.24
N THR A 143 -22.41 2.64 -5.43
CA THR A 143 -23.69 1.98 -5.64
C THR A 143 -23.46 0.71 -6.43
N ILE A 144 -24.07 -0.39 -5.99
CA ILE A 144 -24.03 -1.67 -6.68
C ILE A 144 -25.34 -1.84 -7.44
N PHE A 145 -25.23 -2.10 -8.73
CA PHE A 145 -26.34 -2.40 -9.61
C PHE A 145 -26.31 -3.86 -10.05
N GLN A 146 -27.49 -4.42 -10.31
CA GLN A 146 -27.67 -5.73 -10.93
C GLN A 146 -28.46 -5.60 -12.23
N THR A 147 -28.09 -6.38 -13.23
CA THR A 147 -28.88 -6.61 -14.44
C THR A 147 -29.32 -8.06 -14.54
N LYS A 148 -30.47 -8.29 -15.18
CA LYS A 148 -31.03 -9.61 -15.49
C LYS A 148 -31.38 -9.76 -16.98
N ASP A 149 -31.03 -8.77 -17.80
CA ASP A 149 -31.39 -8.68 -19.21
C ASP A 149 -30.21 -8.29 -20.12
N GLY A 150 -28.99 -8.63 -19.69
CA GLY A 150 -27.77 -8.44 -20.47
C GLY A 150 -27.28 -6.99 -20.44
N GLY A 151 -27.60 -6.26 -19.38
CA GLY A 151 -27.19 -4.86 -19.21
C GLY A 151 -28.10 -3.85 -19.90
N LYS A 152 -29.27 -4.26 -20.40
CA LYS A 152 -30.28 -3.35 -20.96
C LYS A 152 -30.92 -2.50 -19.87
N THR A 153 -31.21 -3.10 -18.72
CA THR A 153 -31.65 -2.41 -17.51
C THR A 153 -30.78 -2.78 -16.31
N TRP A 154 -30.62 -1.82 -15.39
CA TRP A 154 -29.80 -1.94 -14.19
C TRP A 154 -30.60 -1.49 -12.97
N GLU A 155 -30.79 -2.39 -12.01
CA GLU A 155 -31.48 -2.14 -10.75
C GLU A 155 -30.47 -1.84 -9.64
N ASN A 156 -30.67 -0.78 -8.87
CA ASN A 156 -29.85 -0.49 -7.69
C ASN A 156 -30.21 -1.49 -6.59
N ILE A 157 -29.25 -2.32 -6.19
CA ILE A 157 -29.46 -3.36 -5.16
C ILE A 157 -28.81 -3.02 -3.83
N PHE A 158 -27.84 -2.09 -3.81
CA PHE A 158 -27.12 -1.72 -2.61
C PHE A 158 -26.43 -0.37 -2.75
N ASN A 159 -26.52 0.45 -1.69
CA ASN A 159 -25.81 1.73 -1.62
C ASN A 159 -24.80 1.70 -0.48
N ILE A 160 -23.57 2.11 -0.79
CA ILE A 160 -22.49 2.37 0.15
C ILE A 160 -22.49 3.87 0.38
N ASP A 161 -23.13 4.32 1.46
CA ASP A 161 -23.06 5.71 1.89
C ASP A 161 -21.69 5.97 2.53
N GLY A 162 -20.85 6.76 1.85
CA GLY A 162 -19.52 7.14 2.31
C GLY A 162 -19.51 7.99 3.60
N GLN A 163 -20.66 8.44 4.10
CA GLN A 163 -20.78 9.21 5.33
C GLN A 163 -21.54 8.46 6.44
N LYS A 164 -22.59 7.70 6.11
CA LYS A 164 -23.50 7.07 7.10
C LYS A 164 -23.41 5.56 7.21
N ASN A 165 -22.94 4.84 6.19
CA ASN A 165 -22.90 3.38 6.29
C ASN A 165 -21.68 2.92 7.09
N SER A 166 -21.90 1.86 7.86
CA SER A 166 -21.01 1.33 8.88
C SER A 166 -19.58 1.09 8.35
N ASN A 167 -18.62 1.09 9.28
CA ASN A 167 -17.20 0.79 9.06
C ASN A 167 -16.91 -0.43 8.16
N LEU A 168 -17.90 -1.30 7.90
CA LEU A 168 -17.81 -2.46 7.02
C LEU A 168 -17.38 -2.13 5.58
N LEU A 169 -17.63 -0.90 5.10
CA LEU A 169 -17.41 -0.52 3.71
C LEU A 169 -16.58 0.77 3.55
N SER A 170 -15.85 1.16 4.59
CA SER A 170 -14.77 2.14 4.46
C SER A 170 -13.68 1.60 3.54
N GLY A 171 -12.91 2.49 2.91
CA GLY A 171 -11.86 2.13 1.96
C GLY A 171 -12.29 2.26 0.49
N TYR A 172 -11.27 2.26 -0.35
CA TYR A 172 -11.34 2.29 -1.80
C TYR A 172 -11.72 0.92 -2.35
N LYS A 173 -12.66 0.89 -3.28
CA LYS A 173 -13.10 -0.35 -3.92
C LYS A 173 -12.23 -0.57 -5.15
N MET A 174 -11.56 -1.72 -5.20
CA MET A 174 -10.62 -2.06 -6.27
C MET A 174 -11.25 -2.91 -7.38
N GLY A 175 -12.49 -3.36 -7.18
CA GLY A 175 -13.27 -4.04 -8.21
C GLY A 175 -14.27 -5.04 -7.62
N ILE A 176 -15.16 -5.53 -8.49
CA ILE A 176 -16.26 -6.44 -8.13
C ILE A 176 -16.18 -7.75 -8.91
N THR A 177 -16.56 -8.86 -8.29
CA THR A 177 -16.60 -10.18 -8.96
C THR A 177 -17.72 -11.03 -8.41
N PHE A 178 -18.40 -11.77 -9.29
CA PHE A 178 -19.41 -12.76 -8.92
C PHE A 178 -19.11 -14.09 -9.63
N ILE A 179 -19.30 -15.20 -8.92
CA ILE A 179 -19.13 -16.55 -9.49
C ILE A 179 -20.48 -17.24 -9.76
N ASN A 180 -21.56 -16.73 -9.18
CA ASN A 180 -22.93 -17.16 -9.41
C ASN A 180 -23.91 -16.06 -8.95
N ASN A 181 -25.21 -16.33 -9.01
CA ASN A 181 -26.27 -15.37 -8.66
C ASN A 181 -26.37 -14.99 -7.17
N LYS A 182 -25.55 -15.60 -6.31
CA LYS A 182 -25.57 -15.38 -4.86
C LYS A 182 -24.22 -14.92 -4.31
N GLN A 183 -23.13 -15.47 -4.81
CA GLN A 183 -21.80 -15.31 -4.24
C GLN A 183 -20.95 -14.34 -5.07
N GLY A 184 -20.44 -13.31 -4.39
CA GLY A 184 -19.57 -12.31 -4.97
C GLY A 184 -18.68 -11.62 -3.94
N TRP A 185 -17.71 -10.88 -4.44
CA TRP A 185 -16.69 -10.18 -3.66
C TRP A 185 -16.44 -8.79 -4.22
N ILE A 186 -16.02 -7.89 -3.33
CA ILE A 186 -15.40 -6.62 -3.69
C ILE A 186 -14.07 -6.52 -2.93
N SER A 187 -13.02 -6.15 -3.64
CA SER A 187 -11.70 -5.91 -3.04
C SER A 187 -11.65 -4.51 -2.44
N ILE A 188 -11.11 -4.39 -1.21
CA ILE A 188 -11.05 -3.13 -0.46
C ILE A 188 -9.61 -2.83 -0.06
N VAL A 189 -9.21 -1.59 -0.30
CA VAL A 189 -7.98 -0.97 0.21
C VAL A 189 -8.35 0.13 1.18
N LEU A 190 -7.80 0.09 2.39
CA LEU A 190 -8.09 1.02 3.47
C LEU A 190 -6.80 1.29 4.24
N ASP A 191 -6.05 2.30 3.80
CA ASP A 191 -4.89 2.76 4.55
C ASP A 191 -5.32 3.73 5.67
N PRO A 192 -4.68 3.70 6.86
CA PRO A 192 -3.56 2.85 7.28
C PRO A 192 -3.99 1.60 8.07
N ASP A 193 -5.08 0.91 7.70
CA ASP A 193 -5.51 -0.31 8.41
C ASP A 193 -4.49 -1.44 8.17
N PRO A 194 -3.84 -1.99 9.21
CA PRO A 194 -2.87 -3.08 9.06
C PRO A 194 -3.49 -4.37 8.50
N LYS A 195 -4.81 -4.52 8.56
CA LYS A 195 -5.53 -5.64 7.94
C LYS A 195 -5.89 -5.40 6.48
N SER A 196 -5.58 -4.23 5.94
CA SER A 196 -5.72 -3.92 4.53
C SER A 196 -4.61 -4.59 3.71
N PRO A 197 -4.90 -5.07 2.48
CA PRO A 197 -6.22 -5.15 1.84
C PRO A 197 -7.07 -6.31 2.38
N TYR A 198 -8.39 -6.20 2.19
CA TYR A 198 -9.34 -7.28 2.52
C TYR A 198 -10.45 -7.38 1.46
N LEU A 199 -11.22 -8.46 1.52
CA LEU A 199 -12.42 -8.61 0.70
C LEU A 199 -13.66 -8.27 1.53
N ILE A 200 -14.72 -7.83 0.88
CA ILE A 200 -16.08 -7.97 1.39
C ILE A 200 -16.80 -9.01 0.53
N LYS A 201 -17.57 -9.88 1.17
CA LYS A 201 -18.25 -11.02 0.55
C LYS A 201 -19.76 -10.89 0.70
N THR A 202 -20.48 -11.28 -0.34
CA THR A 202 -21.93 -11.49 -0.32
C THR A 202 -22.26 -12.96 -0.58
N THR A 203 -23.38 -13.41 -0.02
CA THR A 203 -23.96 -14.74 -0.28
C THR A 203 -25.43 -14.66 -0.70
N ASP A 204 -25.95 -13.46 -0.97
CA ASP A 204 -27.35 -13.19 -1.32
C ASP A 204 -27.50 -12.33 -2.58
N GLY A 205 -26.48 -12.31 -3.43
CA GLY A 205 -26.48 -11.63 -4.72
C GLY A 205 -26.13 -10.14 -4.64
N GLY A 206 -25.51 -9.71 -3.54
CA GLY A 206 -25.05 -8.34 -3.32
C GLY A 206 -25.99 -7.49 -2.49
N LYS A 207 -27.01 -8.08 -1.85
CA LYS A 207 -27.97 -7.36 -0.99
C LYS A 207 -27.38 -7.10 0.40
N THR A 208 -26.58 -8.04 0.90
CA THR A 208 -25.80 -7.88 2.14
C THR A 208 -24.35 -8.29 1.94
N TRP A 209 -23.46 -7.66 2.70
CA TRP A 209 -22.01 -7.81 2.60
C TRP A 209 -21.39 -7.96 4.00
N SER A 210 -20.36 -8.79 4.11
CA SER A 210 -19.57 -8.96 5.33
C SER A 210 -18.07 -8.94 5.01
N ILE A 211 -17.24 -8.44 5.94
CA ILE A 211 -15.79 -8.43 5.76
C ILE A 211 -15.26 -9.87 5.78
N GLN A 212 -14.42 -10.19 4.80
CA GLN A 212 -13.59 -11.38 4.72
C GLN A 212 -12.12 -10.94 4.68
N TYR A 213 -11.45 -11.03 5.84
CA TYR A 213 -10.00 -10.80 5.90
C TYR A 213 -9.25 -11.91 5.16
N LEU A 214 -8.16 -11.52 4.51
CA LEU A 214 -7.21 -12.43 3.89
C LEU A 214 -6.07 -12.72 4.89
N PRO A 215 -5.48 -13.93 4.87
CA PRO A 215 -4.26 -14.19 5.61
C PRO A 215 -3.16 -13.24 5.13
N ILE A 216 -2.25 -12.87 6.03
CA ILE A 216 -1.15 -11.96 5.72
C ILE A 216 0.15 -12.72 6.02
N PRO A 217 1.01 -12.96 5.02
CA PRO A 217 2.33 -13.52 5.30
C PRO A 217 3.11 -12.64 6.27
N ASN A 218 3.79 -13.25 7.26
CA ASN A 218 4.50 -12.52 8.32
C ASN A 218 5.48 -11.46 7.78
N GLN A 219 6.10 -11.73 6.64
CA GLN A 219 7.03 -10.82 5.97
C GLN A 219 6.38 -9.53 5.41
N PHE A 220 5.04 -9.47 5.37
CA PHE A 220 4.26 -8.34 4.84
C PHE A 220 3.31 -7.70 5.87
N ASP A 221 3.33 -8.15 7.14
CA ASP A 221 2.35 -7.75 8.18
C ASP A 221 2.33 -6.23 8.49
N GLN A 222 3.42 -5.52 8.19
CA GLN A 222 3.55 -4.07 8.41
C GLN A 222 3.75 -3.28 7.12
N GLU A 223 3.61 -3.94 5.97
CA GLU A 223 3.89 -3.35 4.66
C GLU A 223 2.59 -2.84 4.03
N LEU A 224 2.71 -1.75 3.26
CA LEU A 224 1.62 -1.30 2.39
C LEU A 224 1.36 -2.36 1.33
N ARG A 225 0.08 -2.67 1.14
CA ARG A 225 -0.37 -3.73 0.25
C ARG A 225 -1.57 -3.26 -0.56
N GLN A 226 -1.61 -3.67 -1.81
CA GLN A 226 -2.66 -3.34 -2.75
C GLN A 226 -3.13 -4.60 -3.45
N ILE A 227 -4.42 -4.65 -3.76
CA ILE A 227 -5.13 -5.87 -4.15
C ILE A 227 -5.88 -5.62 -5.46
N THR A 228 -5.91 -6.62 -6.33
CA THR A 228 -6.80 -6.62 -7.50
C THR A 228 -8.15 -7.24 -7.13
N ARG A 229 -9.13 -7.27 -8.04
CA ARG A 229 -10.33 -8.10 -7.80
C ARG A 229 -10.00 -9.61 -7.81
N PRO A 230 -10.80 -10.47 -7.14
CA PRO A 230 -10.69 -11.91 -7.29
C PRO A 230 -11.01 -12.37 -8.72
N VAL A 231 -10.36 -13.43 -9.16
CA VAL A 231 -10.57 -14.03 -10.48
C VAL A 231 -10.76 -15.52 -10.30
N PHE A 232 -11.81 -16.08 -10.88
CA PHE A 232 -12.15 -17.48 -10.77
C PHE A 232 -12.04 -18.18 -12.11
N PHE A 233 -11.37 -19.34 -12.13
CA PHE A 233 -11.18 -20.17 -13.32
C PHE A 233 -12.13 -21.37 -13.35
N SER A 234 -12.81 -21.63 -12.22
CA SER A 234 -13.87 -22.61 -12.07
C SER A 234 -14.87 -22.15 -11.00
N SER A 235 -15.87 -22.98 -10.66
CA SER A 235 -16.78 -22.71 -9.55
C SER A 235 -16.11 -22.77 -8.17
N THR A 236 -14.87 -23.26 -8.08
CA THR A 236 -14.15 -23.48 -6.81
C THR A 236 -12.76 -22.87 -6.78
N ASP A 237 -12.07 -22.83 -7.91
CA ASP A 237 -10.68 -22.40 -8.03
C ASP A 237 -10.61 -20.93 -8.45
N GLY A 238 -9.90 -20.13 -7.65
CA GLY A 238 -9.69 -18.72 -7.93
C GLY A 238 -8.43 -18.17 -7.28
N MET A 239 -8.10 -16.95 -7.65
CA MET A 239 -6.93 -16.25 -7.13
C MET A 239 -7.17 -14.75 -6.96
N VAL A 240 -6.37 -14.11 -6.11
CA VAL A 240 -6.26 -12.66 -5.98
C VAL A 240 -4.79 -12.24 -5.97
N PRO A 241 -4.30 -11.56 -7.01
CA PRO A 241 -3.03 -10.85 -6.99
C PRO A 241 -2.96 -9.78 -5.89
N ILE A 242 -1.89 -9.80 -5.09
CA ILE A 242 -1.58 -8.78 -4.09
C ILE A 242 -0.14 -8.32 -4.25
N VAL A 243 0.05 -7.01 -4.41
CA VAL A 243 1.36 -6.37 -4.45
C VAL A 243 1.64 -5.77 -3.06
N SER A 244 2.77 -6.14 -2.46
CA SER A 244 3.23 -5.65 -1.16
C SER A 244 4.54 -4.89 -1.31
N GLU A 245 4.71 -3.82 -0.54
CA GLU A 245 6.04 -3.28 -0.23
C GLU A 245 6.87 -4.28 0.58
N ILE A 246 8.20 -4.10 0.56
CA ILE A 246 9.16 -4.86 1.37
C ILE A 246 10.22 -3.93 1.91
N GLY A 247 10.15 -3.59 3.19
CA GLY A 247 11.20 -2.89 3.93
C GLY A 247 11.66 -1.59 3.28
N GLY A 248 10.79 -0.94 2.49
CA GLY A 248 11.12 0.26 1.70
C GLY A 248 12.11 0.03 0.54
N THR A 249 12.41 -1.22 0.18
CA THR A 249 13.41 -1.61 -0.82
C THR A 249 12.83 -1.94 -2.20
N GLY A 250 11.51 -2.17 -2.27
CA GLY A 250 10.82 -2.51 -3.51
C GLY A 250 9.45 -3.13 -3.22
N LYS A 251 8.83 -3.71 -4.26
CA LYS A 251 7.53 -4.37 -4.16
C LYS A 251 7.60 -5.80 -4.69
N LEU A 252 6.87 -6.72 -4.06
CA LEU A 252 6.68 -8.09 -4.54
C LEU A 252 5.19 -8.41 -4.71
N LEU A 253 4.93 -9.24 -5.70
CA LEU A 253 3.65 -9.90 -5.92
C LEU A 253 3.60 -11.23 -5.16
N TYR A 254 2.49 -11.48 -4.49
CA TYR A 254 2.08 -12.81 -4.08
C TYR A 254 0.61 -13.02 -4.44
N MET A 255 0.16 -14.27 -4.39
CA MET A 255 -1.22 -14.63 -4.71
C MET A 255 -1.94 -15.12 -3.46
N GLU A 256 -3.18 -14.70 -3.28
CA GLU A 256 -4.14 -15.42 -2.44
C GLU A 256 -4.88 -16.43 -3.31
N ILE A 257 -4.78 -17.72 -2.98
CA ILE A 257 -5.40 -18.81 -3.75
C ILE A 257 -6.56 -19.41 -2.97
N THR A 258 -7.66 -19.70 -3.67
CA THR A 258 -8.75 -20.51 -3.15
C THR A 258 -9.00 -21.74 -4.02
N HIS A 259 -9.32 -22.86 -3.38
CA HIS A 259 -9.77 -24.09 -4.01
C HIS A 259 -11.19 -24.49 -3.53
N ASP A 260 -11.86 -23.63 -2.77
CA ASP A 260 -13.14 -23.92 -2.11
C ASP A 260 -14.22 -22.84 -2.32
N ALA A 261 -14.15 -22.15 -3.47
CA ALA A 261 -15.05 -21.05 -3.86
C ALA A 261 -14.95 -19.83 -2.93
N GLY A 262 -13.72 -19.48 -2.53
CA GLY A 262 -13.43 -18.32 -1.69
C GLY A 262 -14.05 -18.43 -0.29
N LYS A 263 -14.19 -19.66 0.25
CA LYS A 263 -14.47 -19.84 1.68
C LYS A 263 -13.19 -19.65 2.48
N THR A 264 -12.07 -20.19 1.99
CA THR A 264 -10.73 -19.99 2.49
C THR A 264 -9.81 -19.48 1.38
N TRP A 265 -8.79 -18.72 1.79
CA TRP A 265 -7.73 -18.17 0.95
C TRP A 265 -6.38 -18.53 1.59
N ILE A 266 -5.39 -18.81 0.76
CA ILE A 266 -4.04 -19.22 1.18
C ILE A 266 -3.02 -18.37 0.42
N PRO A 267 -2.06 -17.72 1.10
CA PRO A 267 -1.04 -16.93 0.43
C PRO A 267 0.04 -17.85 -0.17
N ILE A 268 0.33 -17.67 -1.44
CA ILE A 268 1.31 -18.44 -2.22
C ILE A 268 2.25 -17.45 -2.91
N VAL A 269 3.56 -17.63 -2.72
CA VAL A 269 4.61 -16.81 -3.36
C VAL A 269 5.25 -17.58 -4.54
N GLU A 270 5.14 -18.90 -4.54
CA GLU A 270 5.51 -19.80 -5.63
C GLU A 270 4.68 -19.52 -6.88
N GLN A 271 5.06 -20.09 -8.04
CA GLN A 271 4.37 -19.84 -9.31
C GLN A 271 3.22 -20.83 -9.60
N SER A 272 2.76 -21.58 -8.60
CA SER A 272 1.68 -22.56 -8.77
C SER A 272 1.05 -23.01 -7.45
N SER A 273 -0.25 -23.33 -7.50
CA SER A 273 -0.99 -24.06 -6.47
C SER A 273 -2.07 -24.94 -7.10
N GLY A 274 -2.00 -26.25 -6.85
CA GLY A 274 -2.95 -27.22 -7.38
C GLY A 274 -3.04 -27.16 -8.90
N ASN A 275 -4.22 -26.82 -9.42
CA ASN A 275 -4.49 -26.72 -10.86
C ASN A 275 -4.16 -25.36 -11.46
N ILE A 276 -3.70 -24.39 -10.66
CA ILE A 276 -3.41 -23.01 -11.09
C ILE A 276 -1.89 -22.84 -11.12
N SER A 277 -1.37 -22.29 -12.21
CA SER A 277 0.01 -21.81 -12.31
C SER A 277 0.05 -20.45 -12.97
N TRP A 278 1.04 -19.63 -12.64
CA TRP A 278 1.15 -18.27 -13.15
C TRP A 278 2.58 -17.86 -13.43
N ASP A 279 2.72 -16.94 -14.39
CA ASP A 279 3.97 -16.28 -14.74
C ASP A 279 3.71 -14.78 -14.79
N PHE A 280 4.29 -14.07 -13.83
CA PHE A 280 4.31 -12.61 -13.72
C PHE A 280 5.77 -12.13 -13.70
N SER A 281 6.64 -12.76 -14.49
CA SER A 281 8.01 -12.27 -14.68
C SER A 281 8.06 -10.85 -15.26
N ASP A 282 6.98 -10.40 -15.91
CA ASP A 282 6.73 -9.01 -16.27
C ASP A 282 5.76 -8.38 -15.23
N PRO A 283 6.13 -7.24 -14.60
CA PRO A 283 5.34 -6.59 -13.56
C PRO A 283 4.10 -5.83 -14.08
N HIS A 284 3.84 -5.85 -15.39
CA HIS A 284 2.59 -5.39 -15.99
C HIS A 284 1.80 -6.56 -16.58
N ASN A 285 2.51 -7.49 -17.23
CA ASN A 285 1.90 -8.59 -17.96
C ASN A 285 1.97 -9.91 -17.19
N GLY A 286 0.84 -10.58 -17.06
CA GLY A 286 0.73 -11.88 -16.41
C GLY A 286 0.18 -12.94 -17.34
N LYS A 287 0.56 -14.18 -17.09
CA LYS A 287 -0.07 -15.37 -17.68
C LYS A 287 -0.54 -16.28 -16.56
N VAL A 288 -1.73 -16.84 -16.72
CA VAL A 288 -2.24 -17.88 -15.84
C VAL A 288 -2.61 -19.09 -16.66
N THR A 289 -2.23 -20.26 -16.17
CA THR A 289 -2.68 -21.53 -16.70
C THR A 289 -3.50 -22.24 -15.62
N TYR A 290 -4.77 -22.52 -15.93
CA TYR A 290 -5.62 -23.40 -15.12
C TYR A 290 -5.88 -24.68 -15.89
N LYS A 291 -5.37 -25.81 -15.36
CA LYS A 291 -5.28 -27.09 -16.07
C LYS A 291 -4.55 -26.91 -17.40
N ASN A 292 -5.29 -26.89 -18.52
CA ASN A 292 -4.74 -26.72 -19.87
C ASN A 292 -5.19 -25.42 -20.55
N LYS A 293 -6.03 -24.62 -19.90
CA LYS A 293 -6.51 -23.33 -20.44
C LYS A 293 -5.57 -22.22 -20.00
N LYS A 294 -5.39 -21.23 -20.87
CA LYS A 294 -4.48 -20.11 -20.64
C LYS A 294 -5.23 -18.79 -20.69
N TRP A 295 -4.85 -17.90 -19.78
CA TRP A 295 -5.30 -16.53 -19.72
C TRP A 295 -4.10 -15.61 -19.67
N GLU A 296 -4.23 -14.44 -20.28
CA GLU A 296 -3.23 -13.38 -20.20
C GLU A 296 -3.87 -12.12 -19.64
N THR A 297 -3.09 -11.36 -18.88
CA THR A 297 -3.46 -10.06 -18.34
C THR A 297 -2.39 -9.04 -18.71
N PRO A 298 -2.77 -7.86 -19.24
CA PRO A 298 -1.83 -6.77 -19.50
C PRO A 298 -1.71 -5.79 -18.31
N ASP A 299 -2.42 -6.05 -17.20
CA ASP A 299 -2.64 -5.11 -16.11
C ASP A 299 -2.69 -5.84 -14.74
N LEU A 300 -1.70 -6.69 -14.46
CA LEU A 300 -1.51 -7.36 -13.16
C LEU A 300 -2.70 -8.19 -12.65
N GLY A 301 -3.59 -8.60 -13.55
CA GLY A 301 -4.78 -9.38 -13.23
C GLY A 301 -6.05 -8.54 -13.08
N GLU A 302 -6.00 -7.25 -13.40
CA GLU A 302 -7.18 -6.41 -13.50
C GLU A 302 -8.03 -6.79 -14.73
N THR A 303 -7.46 -7.29 -15.81
CA THR A 303 -8.21 -7.89 -16.93
C THR A 303 -7.59 -9.14 -17.47
N TRP A 304 -8.45 -9.99 -18.02
CA TRP A 304 -8.08 -11.30 -18.51
C TRP A 304 -8.64 -11.53 -19.90
N GLN A 305 -7.77 -12.03 -20.77
CA GLN A 305 -8.12 -12.52 -22.09
C GLN A 305 -7.81 -14.01 -22.14
N SER A 306 -8.80 -14.84 -22.47
CA SER A 306 -8.58 -16.25 -22.72
C SER A 306 -7.89 -16.44 -24.06
N LYS A 307 -6.87 -17.30 -24.11
CA LYS A 307 -6.25 -17.77 -25.35
C LYS A 307 -6.88 -19.07 -25.85
#